data_AF-A0A815B8N4-F1
#
_entry.id   AF-A0A815B8N4-F1
#
_cell.length_a   1.000
_cell.length_b   1.000
_cell.length_c   1.000
_cell.angle_alpha   90.00
_cell.angle_beta   90.00
_cell.angle_gamma   90.00
#
_symmetry.space_group_name_H-M   'P 1'
#
loop_
_entity.id
_entity.type
_entity.pdbx_description
1 polymer ?
#
loop_
_entity_poly.entity_id
_entity_poly.type
_entity_poly.pdbx_seq_one_letter_code
_entity_poly.pdbx_strand_id
1 'polypeptide(L)'
;MHFNSHDGLLYRTAIRFSTLFKVNNVRYYIVGGYALIFHEMVRNTMDIDIIVNEDDFQKGIQILYEIGYTKVIGDELCIRLEQENFLSIDLFVSTIYGPHPSPTNTIEYEQNIIFCTVPAFYQVINVLV
;
A
#
# COMPACT_ATOMS: atom_id res chain seq x y z
N MET A 1 -18.51 2.27 -12.39
CA MET A 1 -18.65 2.50 -10.93
C MET A 1 -18.84 3.98 -10.68
N HIS A 2 -19.86 4.37 -9.90
CA HIS A 2 -19.95 5.71 -9.33
C HIS A 2 -19.27 5.67 -7.95
N PHE A 3 -18.07 6.23 -7.88
CA PHE A 3 -17.38 6.47 -6.61
C PHE A 3 -17.94 7.76 -6.01
N ASN A 4 -18.30 7.75 -4.72
CA ASN A 4 -18.58 9.00 -4.02
C ASN A 4 -17.28 9.83 -3.90
N SER A 5 -17.37 11.10 -3.54
CA SER A 5 -16.20 12.00 -3.46
C SER A 5 -15.07 11.45 -2.57
N HIS A 6 -15.43 10.75 -1.48
CA HIS A 6 -14.50 10.06 -0.61
C HIS A 6 -13.81 8.88 -1.31
N ASP A 7 -14.58 7.95 -1.89
CA ASP A 7 -14.03 6.79 -2.61
C ASP A 7 -13.17 7.21 -3.81
N GLY A 8 -13.52 8.31 -4.47
CA GLY A 8 -12.74 8.90 -5.56
C GLY A 8 -11.39 9.46 -5.10
N LEU A 9 -11.31 10.02 -3.88
CA LEU A 9 -10.04 10.44 -3.29
C LEU A 9 -9.19 9.21 -2.94
N LEU A 10 -9.80 8.16 -2.39
CA LEU A 10 -9.10 6.93 -2.05
C LEU A 10 -8.48 6.30 -3.30
N TYR A 11 -9.28 6.09 -4.34
CA TYR A 11 -8.83 5.50 -5.60
C TYR A 11 -7.67 6.29 -6.25
N ARG A 12 -7.77 7.63 -6.30
CA ARG A 12 -6.71 8.50 -6.83
C ARG A 12 -5.43 8.40 -6.01
N THR A 13 -5.56 8.26 -4.69
CA THR A 13 -4.41 8.14 -3.79
C THR A 13 -3.69 6.80 -4.01
N ALA A 14 -4.42 5.69 -4.14
CA ALA A 14 -3.83 4.39 -4.46
C ALA A 14 -3.11 4.40 -5.82
N ILE A 15 -3.72 4.99 -6.86
CA ILE A 15 -3.07 5.15 -8.18
C ILE A 15 -1.80 6.00 -8.07
N ARG A 16 -1.83 7.10 -7.30
CA ARG A 16 -0.68 7.98 -7.12
C ARG A 16 0.49 7.22 -6.50
N PHE A 17 0.27 6.48 -5.42
CA PHE A 17 1.33 5.68 -4.80
C PHE A 17 1.81 4.56 -5.70
N SER A 18 0.89 3.89 -6.40
CA SER A 18 1.25 2.88 -7.37
C SER A 18 2.17 3.40 -8.45
N THR A 19 1.81 4.55 -9.04
CA THR A 19 2.62 5.22 -10.05
C THR A 19 3.97 5.59 -9.48
N LEU A 20 4.00 6.21 -8.30
CA LEU A 20 5.22 6.68 -7.65
C LEU A 20 6.20 5.55 -7.35
N PHE A 21 5.73 4.43 -6.82
CA PHE A 21 6.59 3.30 -6.48
C PHE A 21 7.04 2.55 -7.73
N LYS A 22 6.18 2.46 -8.75
CA LYS A 22 6.52 1.87 -10.05
C LYS A 22 7.62 2.64 -10.78
N VAL A 23 7.49 3.96 -10.93
CA VAL A 23 8.51 4.78 -11.63
C VAL A 23 9.86 4.76 -10.92
N ASN A 24 9.84 4.53 -9.61
CA ASN A 24 11.05 4.39 -8.82
C ASN A 24 11.56 2.96 -8.73
N ASN A 25 10.92 1.94 -9.32
CA ASN A 25 11.28 0.53 -9.15
C ASN A 25 11.34 0.12 -7.67
N VAL A 26 10.25 0.35 -6.94
CA VAL A 26 10.01 -0.14 -5.57
C VAL A 26 9.00 -1.27 -5.67
N ARG A 27 9.33 -2.44 -5.12
CA ARG A 27 8.41 -3.60 -5.07
C ARG A 27 7.48 -3.45 -3.87
N TYR A 28 6.16 -3.45 -4.09
CA TYR A 28 5.19 -3.12 -3.04
C TYR A 28 3.80 -3.76 -3.21
N TYR A 29 3.03 -3.73 -2.11
CA TYR A 29 1.61 -4.11 -2.00
C TYR A 29 0.85 -3.04 -1.27
N ILE A 30 -0.35 -2.75 -1.74
CA ILE A 30 -1.35 -2.07 -0.91
C ILE A 30 -2.18 -3.16 -0.23
N VAL A 31 -2.25 -3.13 1.09
CA VAL A 31 -2.99 -4.09 1.91
C VAL A 31 -4.04 -3.39 2.76
N GLY A 32 -4.63 -4.11 3.72
CA GLY A 32 -5.52 -3.52 4.73
C GLY A 32 -6.86 -3.03 4.19
N GLY A 33 -7.37 -1.95 4.79
CA GLY A 33 -8.69 -1.41 4.48
C GLY A 33 -8.84 -0.98 3.03
N TYR A 34 -7.79 -0.39 2.48
CA TYR A 34 -7.72 0.00 1.07
C TYR A 34 -7.91 -1.18 0.12
N ALA A 35 -7.17 -2.26 0.32
CA ALA A 35 -7.28 -3.44 -0.55
C ALA A 35 -8.68 -4.06 -0.52
N LEU A 36 -9.37 -4.03 0.62
CA LEU A 36 -10.76 -4.50 0.75
C LEU A 36 -11.75 -3.67 -0.07
N ILE A 37 -11.60 -2.35 -0.10
CA ILE A 37 -12.47 -1.45 -0.89
C ILE A 37 -12.38 -1.79 -2.38
N PHE A 38 -11.19 -2.11 -2.88
CA PHE A 38 -10.98 -2.51 -4.28
C PHE A 38 -11.58 -3.88 -4.65
N HIS A 39 -11.97 -4.67 -3.66
CA HIS A 39 -12.72 -5.92 -3.82
C HIS A 39 -14.21 -5.73 -3.50
N GLU A 40 -14.70 -4.50 -3.62
CA GLU A 40 -16.10 -4.14 -3.39
C GLU A 40 -16.59 -4.41 -1.96
N MET A 41 -15.66 -4.58 -1.01
CA MET A 41 -16.00 -4.73 0.41
C MET A 41 -16.12 -3.35 1.07
N VAL A 42 -17.29 -3.07 1.64
CA VAL A 42 -17.55 -1.81 2.34
C VAL A 42 -16.76 -1.78 3.65
N ARG A 43 -15.77 -0.88 3.74
CA ARG A 43 -14.99 -0.62 4.96
C ARG A 43 -14.52 0.83 4.99
N ASN A 44 -14.61 1.46 6.15
CA ASN A 44 -13.94 2.74 6.37
C ASN A 44 -12.45 2.50 6.64
N THR A 45 -11.59 3.25 5.96
CA THR A 45 -10.13 3.18 6.09
C THR A 45 -9.61 4.59 6.33
N MET A 46 -8.73 4.76 7.31
CA MET A 46 -8.17 6.06 7.70
C MET A 46 -6.70 6.22 7.28
N ASP A 47 -6.09 5.10 6.91
CA ASP A 47 -4.71 4.91 6.51
C ASP A 47 -4.63 4.07 5.24
N ILE A 48 -3.42 4.06 4.67
CA ILE A 48 -3.00 3.16 3.62
C ILE A 48 -1.87 2.29 4.16
N ASP A 49 -2.12 0.99 4.22
CA ASP A 49 -1.10 0.01 4.57
C ASP A 49 -0.34 -0.40 3.31
N ILE A 50 0.99 -0.24 3.33
CA ILE A 50 1.87 -0.61 2.23
C ILE A 50 2.94 -1.57 2.72
N ILE A 51 3.06 -2.74 2.10
CA ILE A 51 4.17 -3.66 2.35
C ILE A 51 5.17 -3.49 1.21
N VAL A 52 6.45 -3.36 1.54
CA VAL A 52 7.56 -3.32 0.58
C VAL A 52 8.60 -4.37 0.88
N ASN A 53 9.40 -4.72 -0.13
CA ASN A 53 10.54 -5.58 0.10
C ASN A 53 11.59 -4.91 0.98
N GLU A 54 12.31 -5.71 1.77
CA GLU A 54 13.34 -5.24 2.70
C GLU A 54 14.37 -4.32 2.02
N ASP A 55 14.90 -4.75 0.86
CA ASP A 55 15.87 -3.95 0.10
C ASP A 55 15.29 -2.61 -0.41
N ASP A 56 13.96 -2.52 -0.54
CA ASP A 56 13.26 -1.33 -1.05
C ASP A 56 12.73 -0.43 0.08
N PHE A 57 12.82 -0.85 1.34
CA PHE A 57 12.16 -0.16 2.45
C PHE A 57 12.68 1.28 2.63
N GLN A 58 14.00 1.44 2.72
CA GLN A 58 14.61 2.77 2.87
C GLN A 58 14.32 3.68 1.67
N LYS A 59 14.28 3.10 0.47
CA LYS A 59 13.94 3.82 -0.76
C LYS A 59 12.47 4.26 -0.77
N GLY A 60 11.56 3.39 -0.33
CA GLY A 60 10.15 3.70 -0.14
C GLY A 60 9.95 4.86 0.86
N ILE A 61 10.66 4.83 1.99
CA ILE A 61 10.65 5.93 2.97
C ILE A 61 11.13 7.23 2.33
N GLN A 62 12.27 7.21 1.63
CA GLN A 62 12.83 8.40 1.01
C GLN A 62 11.85 9.03 0.01
N ILE A 63 11.23 8.22 -0.84
CA ILE A 63 10.22 8.67 -1.81
C ILE A 63 9.04 9.35 -1.12
N LEU A 64 8.56 8.78 0.00
CA LEU A 64 7.44 9.33 0.75
C LEU A 64 7.83 10.67 1.42
N TYR A 65 9.05 10.79 1.93
CA TYR A 65 9.58 12.07 2.42
C TYR A 65 9.67 13.13 1.33
N GLU A 66 10.13 12.77 0.13
CA GLU A 66 10.26 13.69 -1.01
C GLU A 66 8.92 14.29 -1.45
N ILE A 67 7.80 13.57 -1.25
CA ILE A 67 6.45 14.07 -1.55
C ILE A 67 5.75 14.73 -0.35
N GLY A 68 6.46 14.93 0.75
CA GLY A 68 6.01 15.70 1.91
C GLY A 68 5.40 14.90 3.07
N TYR A 69 5.54 13.58 3.08
CA TYR A 69 5.23 12.79 4.28
C TYR A 69 6.34 12.94 5.33
N THR A 70 5.98 12.76 6.59
CA THR A 70 6.92 12.82 7.72
C THR A 70 6.70 11.65 8.66
N LYS A 71 7.78 11.16 9.27
CA LYS A 71 7.72 10.07 10.26
C LYS A 71 7.01 10.53 11.52
N VAL A 72 5.99 9.79 11.93
CA VAL A 72 5.32 9.96 13.21
C VAL A 72 5.89 9.00 14.24
N ILE A 73 5.94 7.71 13.91
CA ILE A 73 6.42 6.64 14.79
C ILE A 73 6.95 5.47 13.95
N GLY A 74 7.75 4.60 14.57
CA GLY A 74 8.20 3.35 13.97
C GLY A 74 9.72 3.17 13.98
N ASP A 75 10.18 2.11 13.34
CA ASP A 75 11.56 1.62 13.31
C ASP A 75 11.95 1.13 11.89
N GLU A 76 12.93 0.24 11.82
CA GLU A 76 13.48 -0.33 10.57
C GLU A 76 12.57 -1.39 9.93
N LEU A 77 11.50 -1.79 10.61
CA LEU A 77 10.56 -2.81 10.16
C LEU A 77 9.20 -2.20 9.81
N CYS A 78 8.73 -1.23 10.59
CA CYS A 78 7.47 -0.56 10.35
C CYS A 78 7.58 0.92 10.64
N ILE A 79 7.03 1.76 9.75
CA ILE A 79 7.00 3.20 9.93
C ILE A 79 5.63 3.77 9.57
N ARG A 80 5.09 4.58 10.48
CA ARG A 80 3.91 5.41 10.22
C ARG A 80 4.33 6.79 9.76
N LEU A 81 3.75 7.20 8.66
CA LEU A 81 4.05 8.43 7.95
C LEU A 81 2.77 9.25 7.81
N GLU A 82 2.84 10.56 8.07
CA GLU A 82 1.71 11.47 7.95
C GLU A 82 2.05 12.70 7.12
N GLN A 83 1.03 13.24 6.46
CA GLN A 83 1.07 14.49 5.71
C GLN A 83 -0.22 15.27 6.01
N GLU A 84 -0.11 16.57 6.22
CA GLU A 84 -1.25 17.42 6.58
C GLU A 84 -2.36 17.36 5.52
N ASN A 85 -3.60 17.10 5.93
CA ASN A 85 -4.78 16.95 5.07
C ASN A 85 -4.74 15.76 4.09
N PHE A 86 -3.81 14.82 4.28
CA PHE A 86 -3.74 13.56 3.54
C PHE A 86 -3.88 12.37 4.49
N LEU A 87 -4.12 11.19 3.92
CA LEU A 87 -4.17 9.94 4.67
C LEU A 87 -2.78 9.57 5.18
N SER A 88 -2.73 9.01 6.38
CA SER A 88 -1.53 8.39 6.92
C SER A 88 -1.15 7.15 6.12
N ILE A 89 0.14 6.84 6.08
CA ILE A 89 0.68 5.63 5.46
C ILE A 89 1.39 4.83 6.54
N ASP A 90 1.03 3.56 6.65
CA ASP A 90 1.82 2.59 7.39
C ASP A 90 2.63 1.77 6.39
N LEU A 91 3.95 1.96 6.40
CA LEU A 91 4.87 1.27 5.50
C LEU A 91 5.58 0.16 6.29
N PHE A 92 5.51 -1.07 5.78
CA PHE A 92 6.04 -2.25 6.45
C PHE A 92 7.04 -3.01 5.58
N VAL A 93 8.03 -3.62 6.22
CA VAL A 93 8.96 -4.56 5.58
C VAL A 93 8.31 -5.93 5.41
N SER A 94 8.52 -6.56 4.25
CA SER A 94 7.94 -7.86 3.91
C SER A 94 8.35 -9.00 4.85
N THR A 95 9.56 -8.99 5.39
CA THR A 95 10.04 -10.03 6.32
C THR A 95 9.16 -10.18 7.57
N ILE A 96 8.39 -9.15 7.93
CA ILE A 96 7.43 -9.16 9.06
C ILE A 96 6.25 -10.08 8.78
N TYR A 97 5.84 -10.27 7.52
CA TYR A 97 4.66 -11.07 7.18
C TYR A 97 4.95 -12.37 6.43
N GLY A 98 6.21 -12.83 6.43
CA GLY A 98 6.61 -14.13 5.89
C GLY A 98 6.79 -14.17 4.37
N PRO A 99 7.12 -15.35 3.80
CA PRO A 99 7.34 -15.51 2.36
C PRO A 99 6.08 -15.20 1.56
N HIS A 100 6.29 -14.82 0.30
CA HIS A 100 5.22 -14.41 -0.60
C HIS A 100 4.07 -15.42 -0.71
N PRO A 101 2.78 -15.08 -0.43
CA PRO A 101 1.68 -15.99 -0.62
C PRO A 101 1.38 -16.14 -2.12
N SER A 102 0.94 -17.35 -2.45
CA SER A 102 0.50 -17.75 -3.78
C SER A 102 -0.78 -17.01 -4.20
N PRO A 103 -0.91 -16.61 -5.48
CA PRO A 103 -2.03 -15.80 -5.98
C PRO A 103 -3.30 -16.64 -6.04
N THR A 104 -4.12 -16.60 -5.00
CA THR A 104 -5.42 -17.28 -5.00
C THR A 104 -6.60 -16.33 -5.03
N ASN A 105 -6.42 -15.04 -4.72
CA ASN A 105 -7.45 -13.99 -4.82
C ASN A 105 -6.86 -12.63 -5.25
N THR A 106 -6.10 -12.62 -6.35
CA THR A 106 -5.52 -11.39 -6.92
C THR A 106 -6.47 -10.81 -7.96
N ILE A 107 -6.89 -9.55 -7.78
CA ILE A 107 -7.49 -8.76 -8.86
C ILE A 107 -6.39 -7.86 -9.42
N GLU A 108 -5.97 -8.15 -10.66
CA GLU A 108 -5.15 -7.23 -11.45
C GLU A 108 -6.07 -6.16 -12.06
N TYR A 109 -5.88 -4.90 -11.66
CA TYR A 109 -6.49 -3.77 -12.35
C TYR A 109 -5.59 -3.30 -13.49
N GLU A 110 -6.19 -2.70 -14.53
CA GLU A 110 -5.66 -2.29 -15.85
C GLU A 110 -4.35 -1.46 -15.87
N GLN A 111 -3.69 -1.26 -14.72
CA GLN A 111 -2.41 -0.57 -14.54
C GLN A 111 -1.34 -1.40 -13.79
N ASN A 112 -1.54 -2.72 -13.64
CA ASN A 112 -0.72 -3.64 -12.82
C ASN A 112 -0.78 -3.34 -11.32
N ILE A 113 -1.93 -2.84 -10.84
CA ILE A 113 -2.15 -2.66 -9.40
C ILE A 113 -2.79 -3.95 -8.88
N ILE A 114 -2.08 -4.65 -8.01
CA ILE A 114 -2.53 -5.88 -7.38
C ILE A 114 -3.07 -5.54 -5.99
N PHE A 115 -4.38 -5.73 -5.80
CA PHE A 115 -5.02 -5.66 -4.49
C PHE A 115 -5.28 -7.07 -4.00
N CYS A 116 -4.96 -7.35 -2.74
CA CYS A 116 -5.29 -8.62 -2.11
C CYS A 116 -6.16 -8.42 -0.88
N THR A 117 -7.25 -9.15 -0.82
CA THR A 117 -8.10 -9.24 0.37
C THR A 117 -7.74 -10.51 1.12
N VAL A 118 -7.50 -10.36 2.43
CA VAL A 118 -7.04 -11.46 3.28
C VAL A 118 -7.88 -11.51 4.57
N PRO A 119 -8.35 -12.70 5.01
CA PRO A 119 -8.96 -12.84 6.31
C PRO A 119 -7.90 -12.76 7.43
N ALA A 120 -8.08 -11.77 8.29
CA ALA A 120 -7.59 -11.64 9.67
C ALA A 120 -6.08 -11.49 9.96
N PHE A 121 -5.13 -12.27 9.44
CA PHE A 121 -3.73 -12.14 9.89
C PHE A 121 -2.72 -12.61 8.81
N TYR A 122 -1.83 -11.71 8.38
CA TYR A 122 -0.68 -11.91 7.46
C TYR A 122 -0.98 -12.09 5.96
N GLN A 123 -0.20 -11.41 5.09
CA GLN A 123 0.72 -12.02 4.09
C GLN A 123 1.10 -11.06 2.93
N VAL A 124 2.39 -11.09 2.53
CA VAL A 124 3.12 -10.21 1.57
C VAL A 124 3.08 -10.70 0.11
N ILE A 125 2.46 -10.10 -0.91
CA ILE A 125 2.53 -10.66 -2.31
C ILE A 125 3.81 -10.24 -3.06
N ASN A 126 4.18 -10.80 -4.23
CA ASN A 126 5.42 -10.58 -5.01
C ASN A 126 5.12 -9.92 -6.37
N VAL A 127 5.94 -8.98 -6.85
CA VAL A 127 5.83 -8.37 -8.20
C VAL A 127 7.03 -8.88 -8.96
N LEU A 128 6.78 -9.85 -9.84
CA LEU A 128 7.74 -10.21 -10.88
C LEU A 128 7.85 -9.05 -11.87
N VAL A 129 9.10 -8.64 -12.11
CA VAL A 129 9.52 -7.74 -13.19
C VAL A 129 9.38 -8.45 -14.52
#